data_AF-A0A3M9MHT7-F1
#
_entry.id   AF-A0A3M9MHT7-F1
#
_cell.length_a   1.000
_cell.length_b   1.000
_cell.length_c   1.000
_cell.angle_alpha   90.00
_cell.angle_beta   90.00
_cell.angle_gamma   90.00
#
_symmetry.space_group_name_H-M   'P 1'
#
loop_
_entity.id
_entity.type
_entity.pdbx_description
1 polymer ?
#
loop_
_entity_poly.entity_id
_entity_poly.type
_entity_poly.pdbx_seq_one_letter_code
_entity_poly.pdbx_strand_id
1 'polypeptide(L)'
;MGKFDSPVKAAPGSDLNAKQEGLLWAVITVVAFLLLLFLDFIFQPSTSSLPGPTWLTGPIIGFVIGVLASLVIKPRSWQVQSWVVPGVVLVLVILCELFQGDAQWVGQTLATFFVGIGGGVLFFRAAEKQHEYDAARRAE
;
A
#
# COMPACT_ATOMS: atom_id res chain seq x y z
N MET A 1 -36.46 13.38 3.62
CA MET A 1 -35.31 12.70 4.24
C MET A 1 -34.54 12.03 3.12
N GLY A 2 -33.40 12.60 2.76
CA GLY A 2 -32.71 12.31 1.51
C GLY A 2 -32.03 10.94 1.55
N LYS A 3 -31.99 10.26 0.40
CA LYS A 3 -31.38 8.93 0.21
C LYS A 3 -29.86 8.88 0.46
N PHE A 4 -29.26 9.98 0.92
CA PHE A 4 -27.83 10.23 1.03
C PHE A 4 -27.35 10.61 2.44
N ASP A 5 -28.17 10.50 3.47
CA ASP A 5 -27.74 10.81 4.85
C ASP A 5 -26.72 9.79 5.41
N SER A 6 -26.49 8.67 4.72
CA SER A 6 -25.48 7.68 5.12
C SER A 6 -24.17 7.89 4.37
N PRO A 7 -23.04 8.07 5.06
CA PRO A 7 -21.75 8.23 4.41
C PRO A 7 -21.36 6.96 3.64
N VAL A 8 -20.84 7.13 2.41
CA VAL A 8 -20.41 6.00 1.57
C VAL A 8 -19.18 5.34 2.15
N LYS A 9 -19.30 4.04 2.40
CA LYS A 9 -18.25 3.19 2.94
C LYS A 9 -17.49 2.52 1.79
N ALA A 10 -16.16 2.44 1.90
CA ALA A 10 -15.33 1.77 0.89
C ALA A 10 -15.19 0.26 1.13
N ALA A 11 -15.34 -0.19 2.38
CA ALA A 11 -15.38 -1.61 2.75
C ALA A 11 -16.62 -1.98 3.59
N PRO A 12 -17.16 -3.20 3.45
CA PRO A 12 -18.16 -3.71 4.39
C PRO A 12 -17.53 -3.86 5.78
N GLY A 13 -18.10 -3.17 6.78
CA GLY A 13 -17.62 -3.20 8.18
C GLY A 13 -16.67 -2.07 8.59
N SER A 14 -16.36 -1.13 7.70
CA SER A 14 -15.59 0.08 8.04
C SER A 14 -16.50 1.13 8.69
N ASP A 15 -16.04 1.73 9.80
CA ASP A 15 -16.69 2.91 10.40
C ASP A 15 -16.28 4.21 9.69
N LEU A 16 -15.36 4.14 8.74
CA LEU A 16 -14.83 5.27 8.01
C LEU A 16 -15.54 5.49 6.67
N ASN A 17 -15.70 6.76 6.30
CA ASN A 17 -16.18 7.16 4.99
C ASN A 17 -15.10 6.83 3.93
N ALA A 18 -15.48 6.63 2.68
CA ALA A 18 -14.57 6.26 1.59
C ALA A 18 -13.37 7.22 1.46
N LYS A 19 -13.57 8.54 1.62
CA LYS A 19 -12.47 9.53 1.68
C LYS A 19 -11.50 9.29 2.83
N GLN A 20 -12.01 9.01 4.03
CA GLN A 20 -11.19 8.76 5.21
C GLN A 20 -10.46 7.43 5.10
N GLU A 21 -11.12 6.39 4.57
CA GLU A 21 -10.52 5.08 4.33
C GLU A 21 -9.41 5.18 3.27
N GLY A 22 -9.64 5.90 2.17
CA GLY A 22 -8.61 6.14 1.16
C GLY A 22 -7.40 6.91 1.71
N LEU A 23 -7.63 7.98 2.49
CA LEU A 23 -6.56 8.73 3.13
C LEU A 23 -5.78 7.88 4.14
N LEU A 24 -6.49 7.08 4.95
CA LEU A 24 -5.88 6.18 5.91
C LEU A 24 -4.95 5.18 5.21
N TRP A 25 -5.40 4.55 4.12
CA TRP A 25 -4.57 3.60 3.39
C TRP A 25 -3.39 4.26 2.69
N ALA A 26 -3.55 5.47 2.16
CA ALA A 26 -2.42 6.24 1.63
C ALA A 26 -1.37 6.51 2.72
N VAL A 27 -1.79 6.96 3.90
CA VAL A 27 -0.89 7.22 5.05
C VAL A 27 -0.20 5.94 5.52
N ILE A 28 -0.96 4.86 5.74
CA ILE A 28 -0.40 3.57 6.16
C ILE A 28 0.63 3.06 5.14
N THR A 29 0.34 3.18 3.85
CA THR A 29 1.23 2.73 2.78
C THR A 29 2.55 3.51 2.78
N VAL A 30 2.49 4.84 2.92
CA VAL A 30 3.68 5.69 3.01
C VAL A 30 4.48 5.38 4.28
N VAL A 31 3.81 5.24 5.43
CA VAL A 31 4.47 4.90 6.70
C VAL A 31 5.12 3.53 6.63
N ALA A 32 4.44 2.52 6.06
CA ALA A 32 5.00 1.18 5.87
C ALA A 32 6.23 1.19 4.95
N PHE A 33 6.19 1.97 3.87
CA PHE A 33 7.33 2.16 2.98
C PHE A 33 8.51 2.82 3.71
N LEU A 34 8.26 3.90 4.47
CA LEU A 34 9.30 4.58 5.24
C LEU A 34 9.89 3.69 6.34
N LEU A 35 9.07 2.90 7.02
CA LEU A 35 9.53 1.92 8.01
C LEU A 35 10.42 0.85 7.37
N LEU A 36 10.04 0.35 6.18
CA LEU A 36 10.87 -0.60 5.42
C LEU A 36 12.23 0.01 5.05
N LEU A 37 12.25 1.25 4.56
CA LEU A 37 13.50 1.96 4.26
C LEU A 37 14.35 2.18 5.52
N PHE A 38 13.72 2.47 6.65
CA PHE A 38 14.40 2.68 7.91
C PHE A 38 14.99 1.39 8.50
N LEU A 39 14.24 0.29 8.43
CA LEU A 39 14.72 -1.04 8.83
C LEU A 39 15.89 -1.46 7.95
N ASP A 40 15.75 -1.30 6.63
CA ASP A 40 16.83 -1.57 5.68
C ASP A 40 18.08 -0.76 6.02
N PHE A 41 17.94 0.55 6.28
CA PHE A 41 19.05 1.41 6.70
C PHE A 41 19.75 0.93 7.97
N ILE A 42 19.03 0.35 8.95
CA ILE A 42 19.61 -0.16 10.21
C ILE A 42 20.28 -1.52 10.02
N PHE A 43 19.65 -2.43 9.29
CA PHE A 43 20.06 -3.84 9.18
C PHE A 43 20.97 -4.12 7.98
N GLN A 44 21.50 -3.09 7.31
CA GLN A 44 22.35 -3.28 6.13
C GLN A 44 23.53 -4.25 6.40
N PRO A 45 23.75 -5.24 5.52
CA PRO A 45 24.89 -6.14 5.60
C PRO A 45 26.17 -5.36 5.22
N SER A 46 26.82 -4.79 6.24
CA SER A 46 28.23 -4.43 6.28
C SER A 46 28.93 -4.11 4.94
N THR A 47 28.82 -2.88 4.45
CA THR A 47 29.90 -2.28 3.67
C THR A 47 30.23 -0.91 4.26
N SER A 48 31.43 -0.82 4.80
CA SER A 48 32.03 0.33 5.46
C SER A 48 32.20 1.53 4.52
N SER A 49 31.14 2.30 4.36
CA SER A 49 31.10 3.72 3.96
C SER A 49 29.62 4.06 3.82
N LEU A 50 29.22 5.30 4.14
CA LEU A 50 27.86 5.78 3.88
C LEU A 50 27.41 5.28 2.49
N PRO A 51 26.39 4.42 2.41
CA PRO A 51 26.04 3.75 1.18
C PRO A 51 25.60 4.80 0.16
N GLY A 52 26.15 4.72 -1.06
CA GLY A 52 25.66 5.52 -2.19
C GLY A 52 24.17 5.24 -2.43
N PRO A 53 23.44 6.08 -3.17
CA PRO A 53 21.97 6.01 -3.29
C PRO A 53 21.42 4.73 -3.92
N THR A 54 22.27 3.80 -4.35
CA THR A 54 21.91 2.55 -5.03
C THR A 54 21.07 1.59 -4.18
N TRP A 55 21.21 1.60 -2.85
CA TRP A 55 20.38 0.75 -1.99
C TRP A 55 18.89 1.13 -2.01
N LEU A 56 18.57 2.40 -2.28
CA LEU A 56 17.19 2.87 -2.39
C LEU A 56 16.51 2.41 -3.68
N THR A 57 17.28 2.06 -4.71
CA THR A 57 16.75 1.83 -6.05
C THR A 57 15.79 0.64 -6.09
N GLY A 58 16.15 -0.48 -5.48
CA GLY A 58 15.29 -1.68 -5.41
C GLY A 58 13.96 -1.41 -4.70
N PRO A 59 13.98 -0.95 -3.44
CA PRO A 59 12.80 -0.54 -2.70
C PRO A 59 11.90 0.45 -3.46
N ILE A 60 12.47 1.51 -4.05
CA ILE A 60 11.71 2.52 -4.78
C ILE A 60 11.08 1.93 -6.04
N ILE A 61 11.84 1.18 -6.84
CA ILE A 61 11.33 0.55 -8.07
C ILE A 61 10.19 -0.41 -7.73
N GLY A 62 10.38 -1.26 -6.72
CA GLY A 62 9.35 -2.17 -6.23
C GLY A 62 8.07 -1.42 -5.88
N PHE A 63 8.18 -0.39 -5.03
CA PHE A 63 7.03 0.42 -4.61
C PHE A 63 6.29 1.07 -5.78
N VAL A 64 7.01 1.75 -6.68
CA VAL A 64 6.42 2.44 -7.83
C VAL A 64 5.74 1.45 -8.76
N ILE A 65 6.40 0.34 -9.11
CA ILE A 65 5.82 -0.71 -9.95
C ILE A 65 4.60 -1.32 -9.25
N GLY A 66 4.63 -1.52 -7.93
CA GLY A 66 3.51 -2.05 -7.17
C GLY A 66 2.29 -1.15 -7.20
N VAL A 67 2.49 0.16 -7.01
CA VAL A 67 1.41 1.16 -7.14
C VAL A 67 0.85 1.18 -8.56
N LEU A 68 1.71 1.13 -9.59
CA LEU A 68 1.24 1.07 -10.98
C LEU A 68 0.49 -0.22 -11.30
N ALA A 69 0.96 -1.36 -10.79
CA ALA A 69 0.29 -2.65 -10.93
C ALA A 69 -1.11 -2.63 -10.29
N SER A 70 -1.28 -1.90 -9.18
CA SER A 70 -2.58 -1.76 -8.53
C SER A 70 -3.65 -1.06 -9.39
N LEU A 71 -3.25 -0.24 -10.38
CA LEU A 71 -4.18 0.36 -11.34
C LEU A 71 -4.77 -0.68 -12.30
N VAL A 72 -4.03 -1.75 -12.58
CA VAL A 72 -4.44 -2.82 -13.49
C VAL A 72 -5.30 -3.87 -12.76
N ILE A 73 -5.05 -4.04 -11.46
CA ILE A 73 -5.84 -4.94 -10.60
C ILE A 73 -7.21 -4.29 -10.37
N LYS A 74 -8.28 -4.85 -10.97
CA LYS A 74 -9.65 -4.36 -10.78
C LYS A 74 -10.00 -4.28 -9.28
N PRO A 75 -10.02 -3.08 -8.66
CA PRO A 75 -10.12 -2.94 -7.20
C PRO A 75 -11.44 -3.49 -6.65
N ARG A 76 -12.47 -3.43 -7.49
CA ARG A 76 -13.82 -3.95 -7.26
C ARG A 76 -13.90 -5.46 -6.97
N SER A 77 -12.95 -6.25 -7.46
CA SER A 77 -12.96 -7.72 -7.31
C SER A 77 -12.40 -8.18 -5.97
N TRP A 78 -11.62 -7.32 -5.30
CA TRP A 78 -11.00 -7.63 -4.02
C TRP A 78 -11.94 -7.23 -2.87
N GLN A 79 -12.80 -8.17 -2.48
CA GLN A 79 -13.52 -8.14 -1.19
C GLN A 79 -12.59 -8.44 0.00
N VAL A 80 -11.29 -8.18 -0.16
CA VAL A 80 -10.30 -8.41 0.89
C VAL A 80 -10.59 -7.42 2.02
N GLN A 81 -10.77 -7.97 3.22
CA GLN A 81 -10.92 -7.18 4.43
C GLN A 81 -9.66 -6.33 4.62
N SER A 82 -9.85 -5.04 4.92
CA SER A 82 -8.77 -4.06 4.83
C SER A 82 -7.60 -4.36 5.80
N TRP A 83 -7.84 -5.14 6.88
CA TRP A 83 -6.81 -5.61 7.82
C TRP A 83 -5.87 -6.70 7.26
N VAL A 84 -6.21 -7.36 6.16
CA VAL A 84 -5.35 -8.41 5.56
C VAL A 84 -4.10 -7.79 4.94
N VAL A 85 -4.20 -6.56 4.43
CA VAL A 85 -3.08 -5.86 3.79
C VAL A 85 -1.91 -5.58 4.76
N PRO A 86 -2.11 -4.97 5.95
CA PRO A 86 -1.02 -4.79 6.90
C PRO A 86 -0.45 -6.13 7.40
N GLY A 87 -1.26 -7.18 7.53
CA GLY A 87 -0.79 -8.52 7.88
C GLY A 87 0.14 -9.12 6.83
N VAL A 88 -0.23 -9.06 5.56
CA VAL A 88 0.60 -9.55 4.44
C VAL A 88 1.88 -8.74 4.30
N VAL A 89 1.80 -7.41 4.45
CA VAL A 89 2.97 -6.52 4.46
C VAL A 89 3.93 -6.90 5.59
N LEU A 90 3.44 -7.11 6.81
CA LEU A 90 4.26 -7.49 7.96
C LEU A 90 4.98 -8.83 7.71
N VAL A 91 4.27 -9.83 7.17
CA VAL A 91 4.85 -11.13 6.85
C VAL A 91 5.95 -11.00 5.78
N LEU A 92 5.72 -10.20 4.75
CA LEU A 92 6.71 -9.96 3.70
C LEU A 92 7.94 -9.20 4.21
N VAL A 93 7.76 -8.23 5.11
CA VAL A 93 8.88 -7.55 5.79
C VAL A 93 9.75 -8.57 6.54
N ILE A 94 9.12 -9.44 7.34
CA ILE A 94 9.83 -10.46 8.12
C ILE A 94 10.55 -11.46 7.19
N LEU A 95 9.91 -11.87 6.09
CA LEU A 95 10.51 -12.76 5.11
C LEU A 95 11.68 -12.12 4.36
N CYS A 96 11.69 -10.79 4.17
CA CYS A 96 12.80 -10.08 3.54
C CYS A 96 14.08 -10.10 4.36
N GLU A 97 13.98 -10.04 5.68
CA GLU A 97 15.13 -10.12 6.60
C GLU A 97 15.80 -11.50 6.58
N LEU A 98 15.17 -12.52 5.99
CA LEU A 98 15.77 -13.85 5.83
C LEU A 98 16.72 -13.95 4.62
N PHE A 99 16.68 -12.99 3.70
CA PHE A 99 17.54 -12.98 2.52
C PHE A 99 18.81 -12.18 2.78
N GLN A 100 19.98 -12.82 2.66
CA GLN A 100 21.28 -12.17 2.80
C GLN A 100 22.01 -12.04 1.45
N GLY A 101 22.89 -11.05 1.33
CA GLY A 101 23.73 -10.83 0.15
C GLY A 101 22.94 -10.41 -1.08
N ASP A 102 23.27 -10.97 -2.25
CA ASP A 102 22.61 -10.64 -3.53
C ASP A 102 21.13 -11.04 -3.59
N ALA A 103 20.58 -11.75 -2.60
CA ALA A 103 19.15 -12.02 -2.52
C ALA A 103 18.38 -10.94 -1.75
N GLN A 104 19.07 -10.10 -0.97
CA GLN A 104 18.45 -9.08 -0.14
C GLN A 104 17.77 -7.99 -0.98
N TRP A 105 18.40 -7.54 -2.08
CA TRP A 105 17.80 -6.54 -2.98
C TRP A 105 16.51 -7.06 -3.63
N VAL A 106 16.45 -8.36 -3.95
CA VAL A 106 15.25 -9.01 -4.52
C VAL A 106 14.14 -9.03 -3.48
N GLY A 107 14.46 -9.45 -2.25
CA GLY A 107 13.52 -9.43 -1.13
C GLY A 107 12.93 -8.04 -0.94
N GLN A 108 13.77 -7.03 -0.77
CA GLN A 108 13.35 -5.64 -0.57
C GLN A 108 12.46 -5.12 -1.70
N THR A 109 12.84 -5.39 -2.95
CA THR A 109 12.05 -5.01 -4.13
C THR A 109 10.67 -5.68 -4.12
N LEU A 110 10.61 -6.95 -3.75
CA LEU A 110 9.34 -7.69 -3.65
C LEU A 110 8.48 -7.17 -2.49
N ALA A 111 9.04 -6.94 -1.31
CA ALA A 111 8.29 -6.41 -0.17
C ALA A 111 7.68 -5.05 -0.48
N THR A 112 8.46 -4.11 -1.03
CA THR A 112 7.92 -2.79 -1.36
C THR A 112 6.94 -2.84 -2.53
N PHE A 113 7.10 -3.78 -3.47
CA PHE A 113 6.12 -4.04 -4.52
C PHE A 113 4.76 -4.48 -3.95
N PHE A 114 4.73 -5.42 -3.01
CA PHE A 114 3.49 -5.85 -2.38
C PHE A 114 2.86 -4.76 -1.49
N VAL A 115 3.68 -3.93 -0.83
CA VAL A 115 3.21 -2.73 -0.13
C VAL A 115 2.53 -1.77 -1.12
N GLY A 116 3.16 -1.52 -2.27
CA GLY A 116 2.61 -0.69 -3.34
C GLY A 116 1.29 -1.24 -3.90
N ILE A 117 1.20 -2.56 -4.13
CA ILE A 117 -0.03 -3.21 -4.58
C ILE A 117 -1.13 -3.11 -3.53
N GLY A 118 -0.85 -3.55 -2.30
CA GLY A 118 -1.85 -3.61 -1.24
C GLY A 118 -2.39 -2.23 -0.90
N GLY A 119 -1.49 -1.25 -0.76
CA GLY A 119 -1.84 0.15 -0.53
C GLY A 119 -2.61 0.76 -1.69
N GLY A 120 -2.12 0.57 -2.92
CA GLY A 120 -2.74 1.10 -4.13
C GLY A 120 -4.14 0.53 -4.37
N VAL A 121 -4.34 -0.78 -4.24
CA VAL A 121 -5.66 -1.41 -4.44
C VAL A 121 -6.68 -0.86 -3.45
N LEU A 122 -6.31 -0.72 -2.17
CA LEU A 122 -7.21 -0.18 -1.15
C LEU A 122 -7.51 1.31 -1.39
N PHE A 123 -6.51 2.09 -1.78
CA PHE A 123 -6.69 3.49 -2.15
C PHE A 123 -7.62 3.66 -3.36
N PHE A 124 -7.38 2.92 -4.45
CA PHE A 124 -8.19 3.01 -5.66
C PHE A 124 -9.62 2.51 -5.45
N ARG A 125 -9.81 1.46 -4.64
CA ARG A 125 -11.15 1.00 -4.23
C ARG A 125 -11.93 2.10 -3.50
N ALA A 126 -11.27 2.82 -2.59
CA ALA A 126 -11.87 3.93 -1.86
C ALA A 126 -12.16 5.13 -2.76
N ALA A 127 -11.25 5.44 -3.69
CA ALA A 127 -11.41 6.53 -4.66
C ALA A 127 -12.56 6.26 -5.65
N GLU A 128 -12.67 5.05 -6.20
CA GLU A 128 -13.78 4.64 -7.08
C GLU A 128 -15.13 4.80 -6.36
N LYS A 129 -15.23 4.31 -5.12
CA LYS A 129 -16.46 4.41 -4.32
C LYS A 129 -16.88 5.85 -4.05
N GLN A 130 -15.90 6.71 -3.77
CA GLN A 130 -16.16 8.14 -3.60
C GLN A 130 -16.62 8.80 -4.90
N HIS A 131 -16.01 8.45 -6.04
CA HIS A 131 -16.38 9.00 -7.34
C HIS A 131 -17.81 8.60 -7.75
N GLU A 132 -18.21 7.35 -7.50
CA GLU A 132 -19.58 6.88 -7.74
C GLU A 132 -20.61 7.67 -6.93
N TYR A 133 -20.30 7.92 -5.66
CA TYR A 133 -21.16 8.72 -4.79
C TYR A 133 -21.29 10.17 -5.28
N ASP A 134 -20.16 10.80 -5.62
CA ASP A 134 -20.14 12.18 -6.10
C ASP A 134 -20.85 12.31 -7.46
N ALA A 135 -20.78 11.28 -8.32
CA ALA A 135 -21.52 11.23 -9.59
C ALA A 135 -23.03 11.06 -9.36
N ALA A 136 -23.44 10.16 -8.46
CA ALA A 136 -24.84 9.96 -8.12
C ALA A 136 -25.47 11.23 -7.51
N ARG A 137 -24.74 11.94 -6.65
CA ARG A 137 -25.19 13.21 -6.06
C ARG A 137 -25.36 14.34 -7.08
N ARG A 138 -24.59 14.35 -8.17
CA ARG A 138 -24.71 15.36 -9.24
C ARG A 138 -25.87 15.08 -10.21
N ALA A 139 -26.39 13.86 -10.21
CA ALA A 139 -27.48 13.43 -11.08
C ALA A 139 -28.87 13.62 -10.45
N GLU A 140 -28.94 13.94 -9.15
CA GLU A 140 -30.14 14.40 -8.44
C GLU A 140 -30.23 15.93 -8.44
#